data_AF-A0A3D4GTV8-F1
#
_entry.id   AF-A0A3D4GTV8-F1
#
_cell.length_a   1.000
_cell.length_b   1.000
_cell.length_c   1.000
_cell.angle_alpha   90.00
_cell.angle_beta   90.00
_cell.angle_gamma   90.00
#
_symmetry.space_group_name_H-M   'P 1'
#
loop_
_entity.id
_entity.type
_entity.pdbx_description
1 polymer ?
#
loop_
_entity_poly.entity_id
_entity_poly.type
_entity_poly.pdbx_seq_one_letter_code
_entity_poly.pdbx_strand_id
1 'polypeptide(L)'
;MGLRFTLLLCMAIYGLYTQQPNIHFGLAALGILPFWFSSGHPLDLLYNYLTRPTIGAVKLPRNPLPRRIACVMGGSMNAFIGLAFVSQNPGITYILGGILITLQSTVITTHFCVGLWMYEDALKLLGRATKLVPIDQAREMINTGAQLVDVRKPDEFAGGHLEGATNIPVDQVAQHLETFRENRSLLYCQSGLRCQRAIQIFQRYGIEDVHNLGAMSRW
;
A
#
# COMPACT_ATOMS: atom_id res chain seq x y z
N MET A 1 -10.08 4.38 1.19
CA MET A 1 -9.61 3.43 2.22
C MET A 1 -10.24 3.67 3.60
N GLY A 2 -10.76 4.86 3.90
CA GLY A 2 -11.21 5.22 5.26
C GLY A 2 -12.27 4.31 5.90
N LEU A 3 -13.26 3.82 5.13
CA LEU A 3 -14.42 3.12 5.72
C LEU A 3 -14.06 1.89 6.57
N ARG A 4 -13.03 1.13 6.19
CA ARG A 4 -12.61 -0.07 6.95
C ARG A 4 -11.90 0.30 8.24
N PHE A 5 -11.07 1.33 8.20
CA PHE A 5 -10.26 1.72 9.36
C PHE A 5 -11.09 2.44 10.42
N THR A 6 -12.11 3.20 10.02
CA THR A 6 -13.00 3.87 10.98
C THR A 6 -13.77 2.87 11.85
N LEU A 7 -14.36 1.82 11.25
CA LEU A 7 -15.07 0.79 12.02
C LEU A 7 -14.14 0.01 12.95
N LEU A 8 -12.95 -0.38 12.45
CA LEU A 8 -11.95 -1.10 13.24
C LEU A 8 -11.42 -0.25 14.40
N LEU A 9 -11.27 1.06 14.20
CA LEU A 9 -10.85 2.00 15.24
C LEU A 9 -11.91 2.09 16.34
N CYS A 10 -13.19 2.27 15.98
CA CYS A 10 -14.28 2.30 16.96
C CYS A 10 -14.35 1.01 17.78
N MET A 11 -14.22 -0.15 17.13
CA MET A 11 -14.22 -1.44 17.82
C MET A 11 -13.00 -1.62 18.72
N ALA A 12 -11.82 -1.14 18.32
CA ALA A 12 -10.61 -1.20 19.14
C ALA A 12 -10.73 -0.31 20.39
N ILE A 13 -11.29 0.90 20.25
CA ILE A 13 -11.57 1.79 21.39
C ILE A 13 -12.59 1.14 22.33
N TYR A 14 -13.67 0.59 21.77
CA TYR A 14 -14.70 -0.09 22.56
C TYR A 14 -14.16 -1.33 23.30
N GLY A 15 -13.31 -2.13 22.66
CA GLY A 15 -12.63 -3.27 23.28
C GLY A 15 -11.71 -2.86 24.43
N LEU A 16 -10.98 -1.75 24.25
CA LEU A 16 -10.11 -1.21 25.29
C LEU A 16 -10.91 -0.68 26.49
N TYR A 17 -12.01 0.04 26.22
CA TYR A 17 -12.90 0.60 27.24
C TYR A 17 -13.62 -0.47 28.05
N THR A 18 -14.15 -1.50 27.38
CA THR A 18 -14.90 -2.59 28.02
C THR A 18 -14.00 -3.68 28.61
N GLN A 19 -12.67 -3.57 28.42
CA GLN A 19 -11.66 -4.54 28.86
C GLN A 19 -11.93 -5.97 28.37
N GLN A 20 -12.52 -6.11 27.18
CA GLN A 20 -12.88 -7.41 26.62
C GLN A 20 -11.80 -7.91 25.63
N PRO A 21 -11.04 -8.98 25.97
CA PRO A 21 -10.02 -9.52 25.08
C PRO A 21 -10.61 -10.08 23.78
N ASN A 22 -11.85 -10.60 23.83
CA ASN A 22 -12.52 -11.21 22.69
C ASN A 22 -12.70 -10.25 21.50
N ILE A 23 -12.93 -8.97 21.79
CA ILE A 23 -13.09 -7.94 20.76
C ILE A 23 -11.76 -7.76 20.01
N HIS A 24 -10.64 -7.69 20.74
CA HIS A 24 -9.31 -7.60 20.14
C HIS A 24 -8.93 -8.87 19.39
N PHE A 25 -9.26 -10.07 19.88
CA PHE A 25 -9.05 -11.30 19.12
C PHE A 25 -9.88 -11.36 17.83
N GLY A 26 -11.12 -10.86 17.85
CA GLY A 26 -11.94 -10.72 16.64
C GLY A 26 -11.32 -9.76 15.63
N LEU A 27 -10.85 -8.60 16.09
CA LEU A 27 -10.13 -7.63 15.26
C LEU A 27 -8.81 -8.19 14.71
N ALA A 28 -8.10 -8.98 15.50
CA ALA A 28 -6.89 -9.68 15.08
C ALA A 28 -7.16 -10.63 13.93
N ALA A 29 -8.21 -11.46 14.05
CA ALA A 29 -8.63 -12.38 13.00
C ALA A 29 -8.97 -11.63 11.70
N LEU A 30 -9.76 -10.55 11.79
CA LEU A 30 -10.11 -9.72 10.64
C LEU A 30 -8.87 -9.05 10.00
N GLY A 31 -7.88 -8.66 10.78
CA GLY A 31 -6.63 -8.06 10.28
C GLY A 31 -5.69 -9.04 9.60
N ILE A 32 -5.63 -10.29 10.07
CA ILE A 32 -4.70 -11.32 9.58
C ILE A 32 -5.25 -12.05 8.35
N LEU A 33 -6.56 -12.29 8.29
CA LEU A 33 -7.24 -13.00 7.21
C LEU A 33 -6.94 -12.48 5.78
N PRO A 34 -6.82 -11.15 5.52
CA PRO A 34 -6.45 -10.61 4.22
C PRO A 34 -5.15 -11.18 3.63
N PHE A 35 -4.20 -11.62 4.45
CA PHE A 35 -2.93 -12.19 3.97
C PHE A 35 -3.17 -13.41 3.07
N TRP A 36 -4.03 -14.32 3.54
CA TRP A 36 -4.35 -15.58 2.90
C TRP A 36 -5.40 -15.41 1.80
N PHE A 37 -6.31 -14.45 1.93
CA PHE A 37 -7.43 -14.25 0.99
C PHE A 37 -7.42 -12.85 0.35
N SER A 38 -6.61 -12.69 -0.70
CA SER A 38 -6.42 -11.39 -1.40
C SER A 38 -7.66 -10.84 -2.09
N SER A 39 -8.58 -11.71 -2.51
CA SER A 39 -9.76 -11.38 -3.35
C SER A 39 -11.10 -11.75 -2.67
N GLY A 40 -11.06 -12.35 -1.48
CA GLY A 40 -12.22 -12.92 -0.78
C GLY A 40 -12.36 -12.41 0.66
N HIS A 41 -11.77 -11.26 0.99
CA HIS A 41 -11.90 -10.71 2.33
C HIS A 41 -13.39 -10.42 2.63
N PRO A 42 -13.93 -10.83 3.81
CA PRO A 42 -15.35 -10.75 4.11
C PRO A 42 -15.93 -9.35 3.94
N LEU A 43 -15.21 -8.30 4.36
CA LEU A 43 -15.67 -6.92 4.18
C LEU A 43 -15.65 -6.45 2.72
N ASP A 44 -14.77 -7.02 1.90
CA ASP A 44 -14.64 -6.67 0.48
C ASP A 44 -15.77 -7.34 -0.31
N LEU A 45 -16.11 -8.57 0.06
CA LEU A 45 -17.27 -9.29 -0.43
C LEU A 45 -18.56 -8.59 0.01
N LEU A 46 -18.69 -8.28 1.30
CA LEU A 46 -19.82 -7.52 1.85
C LEU A 46 -20.00 -6.21 1.08
N TYR A 47 -18.91 -5.46 0.86
CA TYR A 47 -18.99 -4.22 0.12
C TYR A 47 -19.44 -4.43 -1.33
N ASN A 48 -18.82 -5.38 -2.05
CA ASN A 48 -19.06 -5.59 -3.47
C ASN A 48 -20.44 -6.21 -3.78
N TYR A 49 -20.99 -7.02 -2.86
CA TYR A 49 -22.26 -7.70 -3.02
C TYR A 49 -23.45 -6.95 -2.41
N LEU A 50 -23.28 -6.29 -1.25
CA LEU A 50 -24.40 -5.62 -0.55
C LEU A 50 -24.43 -4.12 -0.80
N THR A 51 -23.35 -3.40 -0.45
CA THR A 51 -23.39 -1.93 -0.53
C THR A 51 -23.21 -1.42 -1.96
N ARG A 52 -22.31 -2.02 -2.75
CA ARG A 52 -21.98 -1.52 -4.08
C ARG A 52 -23.22 -1.40 -4.99
N PRO A 53 -24.10 -2.41 -5.10
CA PRO A 53 -25.29 -2.31 -5.95
C PRO A 53 -26.27 -1.24 -5.50
N THR A 54 -26.39 -0.99 -4.19
CA THR A 54 -27.37 -0.05 -3.64
C THR A 54 -26.98 1.41 -3.80
N ILE A 55 -25.68 1.73 -3.86
CA ILE A 55 -25.18 3.11 -3.99
C ILE A 55 -24.47 3.37 -5.33
N GLY A 56 -24.52 2.45 -6.29
CA GLY A 56 -23.89 2.60 -7.60
C GLY A 56 -22.37 2.83 -7.54
N ALA A 57 -21.71 2.34 -6.49
CA ALA A 57 -20.31 2.65 -6.23
C ALA A 57 -19.33 1.83 -7.08
N VAL A 58 -18.08 2.30 -7.15
CA VAL A 58 -17.02 1.64 -7.93
C VAL A 58 -16.59 0.34 -7.27
N LYS A 59 -16.32 -0.69 -8.08
CA LYS A 59 -15.79 -1.98 -7.59
C LYS A 59 -14.43 -1.77 -6.93
N LEU A 60 -14.24 -2.35 -5.75
CA LEU A 60 -12.94 -2.26 -5.07
C LEU A 60 -11.86 -3.00 -5.87
N PRO A 61 -10.68 -2.39 -6.06
CA PRO A 61 -9.54 -3.07 -6.68
C PRO A 61 -9.02 -4.18 -5.78
N ARG A 62 -8.29 -5.15 -6.35
CA ARG A 62 -7.64 -6.23 -5.59
C ARG A 62 -6.72 -5.67 -4.51
N ASN A 63 -6.68 -6.33 -3.35
CA ASN A 63 -5.87 -5.87 -2.22
C ASN A 63 -4.38 -6.21 -2.44
N PRO A 64 -3.49 -5.22 -2.70
CA PRO A 64 -2.09 -5.50 -3.03
C PRO A 64 -1.34 -6.06 -1.81
N LEU A 65 -0.29 -6.85 -2.06
CA LEU A 65 0.51 -7.49 -0.99
C LEU A 65 0.98 -6.53 0.11
N PRO A 66 1.51 -5.32 -0.18
CA PRO A 66 1.97 -4.41 0.87
C PRO A 66 0.84 -3.97 1.81
N ARG A 67 -0.36 -3.78 1.29
CA ARG A 67 -1.54 -3.45 2.11
C ARG A 67 -1.99 -4.63 2.97
N ARG A 68 -1.88 -5.86 2.44
CA ARG A 68 -2.16 -7.08 3.23
C ARG A 68 -1.19 -7.23 4.40
N ILE A 69 0.09 -6.94 4.18
CA ILE A 69 1.11 -6.95 5.25
C ILE A 69 0.79 -5.92 6.33
N ALA A 70 0.39 -4.71 5.96
CA ALA A 70 -0.04 -3.71 6.93
C ALA A 70 -1.27 -4.16 7.75
N CYS A 71 -2.24 -4.84 7.12
CA CYS A 71 -3.36 -5.44 7.84
C CYS A 71 -2.91 -6.53 8.84
N VAL A 72 -1.97 -7.39 8.45
CA VAL A 72 -1.38 -8.39 9.35
C VAL A 72 -0.69 -7.73 10.53
N MET A 73 0.10 -6.67 10.32
CA MET A 73 0.75 -5.95 11.41
C MET A 73 -0.28 -5.42 12.43
N GLY A 74 -1.36 -4.79 11.93
CA GLY A 74 -2.46 -4.33 12.79
C GLY A 74 -3.22 -5.46 13.47
N GLY A 75 -3.40 -6.60 12.80
CA GLY A 75 -4.01 -7.79 13.37
C GLY A 75 -3.15 -8.42 14.47
N SER A 76 -1.84 -8.52 14.25
CA SER A 76 -0.87 -8.97 15.25
C SER A 76 -0.85 -8.05 16.48
N MET A 77 -0.88 -6.73 16.31
CA MET A 77 -1.01 -5.80 17.44
C MET A 77 -2.28 -6.05 18.25
N ASN A 78 -3.43 -6.28 17.58
CA ASN A 78 -4.66 -6.64 18.29
C ASN A 78 -4.55 -7.97 19.03
N ALA A 79 -3.87 -8.98 18.47
CA ALA A 79 -3.63 -10.23 19.16
C ALA A 79 -2.78 -10.02 20.42
N PHE A 80 -1.72 -9.20 20.35
CA PHE A 80 -0.90 -8.85 21.52
C PHE A 80 -1.69 -8.09 22.58
N ILE A 81 -2.59 -7.18 22.19
CA ILE A 81 -3.49 -6.49 23.13
C ILE A 81 -4.42 -7.49 23.81
N GLY A 82 -5.04 -8.40 23.05
CA GLY A 82 -5.89 -9.46 23.60
C GLY A 82 -5.13 -10.37 24.57
N LEU A 83 -3.89 -10.76 24.23
CA LEU A 83 -3.02 -11.52 25.12
C LEU A 83 -2.64 -10.73 26.38
N ALA A 84 -2.37 -9.42 26.27
CA ALA A 84 -2.06 -8.57 27.41
C ALA A 84 -3.26 -8.44 28.39
N PHE A 85 -4.49 -8.41 27.87
CA PHE A 85 -5.71 -8.50 28.67
C PHE A 85 -5.82 -9.84 29.40
N VAL A 86 -5.57 -10.97 28.71
CA VAL A 86 -5.59 -12.31 29.34
C VAL A 86 -4.52 -12.44 30.42
N SER A 87 -3.36 -11.84 30.23
CA SER A 87 -2.26 -11.81 31.20
C SER A 87 -2.47 -10.80 32.33
N GLN A 88 -3.63 -10.12 32.40
CA GLN A 88 -3.98 -9.13 33.43
C GLN A 88 -2.91 -8.03 33.60
N ASN A 89 -2.25 -7.63 32.52
CA ASN A 89 -1.27 -6.54 32.54
C ASN A 89 -1.88 -5.27 31.96
N PRO A 90 -2.50 -4.40 32.79
CA PRO A 90 -3.18 -3.21 32.29
C PRO A 90 -2.20 -2.21 31.67
N GLY A 91 -0.97 -2.10 32.20
CA GLY A 91 0.05 -1.18 31.69
C GLY A 91 0.39 -1.46 30.23
N ILE A 92 0.76 -2.70 29.91
CA ILE A 92 1.07 -3.11 28.53
C ILE A 92 -0.16 -2.95 27.63
N THR A 93 -1.33 -3.31 28.14
CA THR A 93 -2.59 -3.24 27.38
C THR A 93 -2.90 -1.83 26.91
N TYR A 94 -2.86 -0.83 27.81
CA TYR A 94 -3.14 0.56 27.45
C TYR A 94 -2.03 1.17 26.59
N ILE A 95 -0.77 0.79 26.79
CA ILE A 95 0.35 1.24 25.93
C ILE A 95 0.14 0.73 24.50
N LEU A 96 -0.05 -0.57 24.31
CA LEU A 96 -0.25 -1.16 22.98
C LEU A 96 -1.55 -0.66 22.33
N GLY A 97 -2.62 -0.55 23.11
CA GLY A 97 -3.91 0.00 22.66
C GLY A 97 -3.79 1.46 22.21
N GLY A 98 -3.10 2.30 22.98
CA GLY A 98 -2.85 3.70 22.64
C GLY A 98 -2.02 3.87 21.37
N ILE A 99 -0.96 3.06 21.21
CA ILE A 99 -0.17 3.03 19.96
C ILE A 99 -1.06 2.62 18.79
N LEU A 100 -1.84 1.56 18.94
CA LEU A 100 -2.74 1.07 17.88
C LEU A 100 -3.75 2.15 17.45
N ILE A 101 -4.40 2.81 18.39
CA ILE A 101 -5.39 3.88 18.16
C ILE A 101 -4.73 5.07 17.44
N THR A 102 -3.52 5.46 17.87
CA THR A 102 -2.77 6.55 17.25
C THR A 102 -2.43 6.24 15.79
N LEU A 103 -1.88 5.04 15.54
CA LEU A 103 -1.55 4.60 14.18
C LEU A 103 -2.79 4.55 13.28
N GLN A 104 -3.90 4.00 13.78
CA GLN A 104 -5.16 3.94 13.03
C GLN A 104 -5.72 5.33 12.72
N SER A 105 -5.72 6.24 13.70
CA SER A 105 -6.14 7.63 13.52
C SER A 105 -5.31 8.33 12.46
N THR A 106 -3.98 8.20 12.49
CA THR A 106 -3.08 8.74 11.47
C THR A 106 -3.44 8.24 10.08
N VAL A 107 -3.68 6.93 9.90
CA VAL A 107 -4.06 6.39 8.58
C VAL A 107 -5.38 6.97 8.09
N ILE A 108 -6.35 7.19 8.98
CA ILE A 108 -7.66 7.74 8.63
C ILE A 108 -7.56 9.21 8.22
N THR A 109 -6.80 10.02 8.95
CA THR A 109 -6.71 11.48 8.72
C THR A 109 -5.75 11.83 7.58
N THR A 110 -4.56 11.24 7.59
CA THR A 110 -3.47 11.61 6.66
C THR A 110 -3.44 10.75 5.40
N HIS A 111 -4.20 9.65 5.36
CA HIS A 111 -4.08 8.60 4.34
C HIS A 111 -2.67 7.96 4.27
N PHE A 112 -1.80 8.26 5.23
CA PHE A 112 -0.46 7.69 5.34
C PHE A 112 -0.50 6.41 6.18
N CYS A 113 -0.16 5.27 5.56
CA CYS A 113 -0.12 3.98 6.25
C CYS A 113 1.29 3.70 6.77
N VAL A 114 1.52 3.89 8.07
CA VAL A 114 2.83 3.65 8.72
C VAL A 114 3.31 2.22 8.50
N GLY A 115 2.43 1.22 8.54
CA GLY A 115 2.80 -0.18 8.29
C GLY A 115 3.31 -0.42 6.86
N LEU A 116 2.77 0.30 5.87
CA LEU A 116 3.27 0.25 4.49
C LEU A 116 4.65 0.92 4.39
N TRP A 117 4.82 2.08 5.03
CA TRP A 117 6.10 2.78 5.07
C TRP A 117 7.19 1.93 5.73
N MET A 118 6.91 1.30 6.88
CA MET A 118 7.84 0.38 7.54
C MET A 118 8.21 -0.81 6.66
N TYR A 119 7.25 -1.38 5.93
CA TYR A 119 7.52 -2.47 4.99
C TYR A 119 8.44 -2.03 3.85
N GLU A 120 8.21 -0.84 3.29
CA GLU A 120 9.04 -0.29 2.22
C GLU A 120 10.46 0.01 2.70
N ASP A 121 10.63 0.57 3.89
CA ASP A 121 11.95 0.82 4.47
C ASP A 121 12.67 -0.48 4.83
N ALA A 122 11.96 -1.49 5.34
CA ALA A 122 12.51 -2.83 5.55
C ALA A 122 13.00 -3.44 4.22
N LEU A 123 12.27 -3.27 3.12
CA LEU A 123 12.71 -3.73 1.79
C LEU A 123 13.99 -3.01 1.33
N LYS A 124 14.12 -1.71 1.61
CA LYS A 124 15.35 -0.95 1.30
C LYS A 124 16.54 -1.47 2.11
N LEU A 125 16.35 -1.69 3.41
CA LEU A 125 17.37 -2.22 4.31
C LEU A 125 17.81 -3.65 3.93
N LEU A 126 16.88 -4.48 3.46
CA LEU A 126 17.15 -5.83 2.99
C LEU A 126 17.75 -5.88 1.57
N GLY A 127 18.09 -4.74 0.96
CA GLY A 127 18.67 -4.68 -0.39
C GLY A 127 17.71 -5.11 -1.50
N ARG A 128 16.42 -5.23 -1.22
CA ARG A 128 15.36 -5.58 -2.18
C ARG A 128 14.76 -4.37 -2.89
N ALA A 129 15.40 -3.20 -2.75
CA ALA A 129 15.11 -2.04 -3.56
C ALA A 129 15.55 -2.28 -5.00
N THR A 130 14.70 -1.94 -5.95
CA THR A 130 15.05 -1.98 -7.38
C THR A 130 16.24 -1.06 -7.63
N LYS A 131 17.24 -1.55 -8.35
CA LYS A 131 18.43 -0.76 -8.69
C LYS A 131 18.02 0.49 -9.47
N LEU A 132 18.51 1.64 -9.00
CA LEU A 132 18.33 2.91 -9.68
C LEU A 132 19.25 2.99 -10.89
N VAL A 133 18.73 3.46 -12.01
CA VAL A 133 19.54 3.77 -13.19
C VAL A 133 20.33 5.06 -12.92
N PRO A 134 21.64 5.10 -13.23
CA PRO A 134 22.43 6.33 -13.25
C PRO A 134 21.91 7.33 -14.29
N ILE A 135 22.05 8.63 -14.05
CA ILE A 135 21.45 9.64 -14.94
C ILE A 135 22.04 9.61 -16.35
N ASP A 136 23.34 9.36 -16.50
CA ASP A 136 23.98 9.26 -17.82
C ASP A 136 23.40 8.10 -18.63
N GLN A 137 23.21 6.94 -18.00
CA GLN A 137 22.59 5.78 -18.64
C GLN A 137 21.11 6.03 -18.94
N ALA A 138 20.39 6.73 -18.05
CA ALA A 138 18.99 7.09 -18.29
C ALA A 138 18.84 8.01 -19.51
N ARG A 139 19.75 8.98 -19.69
CA ARG A 139 19.79 9.85 -20.88
C ARG A 139 20.08 9.05 -22.15
N GLU A 140 21.02 8.12 -22.10
CA GLU A 140 21.32 7.24 -23.23
C GLU A 140 20.11 6.36 -23.62
N MET A 141 19.41 5.83 -22.62
CA MET A 141 18.18 5.05 -22.86
C MET A 141 17.11 5.90 -23.54
N ILE A 142 16.87 7.13 -23.08
CA ILE A 142 15.90 8.04 -23.71
C ILE A 142 16.33 8.36 -25.15
N ASN A 143 17.61 8.66 -25.38
CA ASN A 143 18.15 8.95 -26.72
C ASN A 143 18.04 7.74 -27.68
N THR A 144 18.05 6.52 -27.15
CA THR A 144 17.87 5.28 -27.93
C THR A 144 16.41 4.83 -28.04
N GLY A 145 15.46 5.67 -27.62
CA GLY A 145 14.03 5.45 -27.82
C GLY A 145 13.26 4.89 -26.61
N ALA A 146 13.86 4.87 -25.41
CA ALA A 146 13.13 4.48 -24.21
C ALA A 146 12.04 5.50 -23.85
N GLN A 147 10.87 5.01 -23.49
CA GLN A 147 9.76 5.85 -23.05
C GLN A 147 9.98 6.33 -21.61
N LEU A 148 9.88 7.63 -21.40
CA LEU A 148 9.86 8.21 -20.05
C LEU A 148 8.43 8.17 -19.51
N VAL A 149 8.23 7.54 -18.35
CA VAL A 149 6.89 7.33 -17.79
C VAL A 149 6.80 7.88 -16.37
N ASP A 150 5.84 8.78 -16.16
CA ASP A 150 5.48 9.30 -14.85
C ASP A 150 4.39 8.43 -14.22
N VAL A 151 4.70 7.77 -13.10
CA VAL A 151 3.74 6.92 -12.37
C VAL A 151 2.99 7.64 -11.24
N ARG A 152 3.05 8.97 -11.20
CA ARG A 152 2.26 9.83 -10.29
C ARG A 152 0.79 9.92 -10.73
N LYS A 153 -0.04 10.54 -9.88
CA LYS A 153 -1.45 10.82 -10.24
C LYS A 153 -1.53 11.87 -11.36
N PRO A 154 -2.63 11.87 -12.15
CA PRO A 154 -2.82 12.85 -13.22
C PRO A 154 -2.72 14.31 -12.77
N ASP A 155 -3.27 14.63 -11.58
CA ASP A 155 -3.22 16.00 -11.04
C ASP A 155 -1.78 16.45 -10.73
N GLU A 156 -0.93 15.54 -10.24
CA GLU A 156 0.50 15.83 -9.99
C GLU A 156 1.26 16.04 -11.30
N PHE A 157 0.93 15.25 -12.33
CA PHE A 157 1.53 15.36 -13.65
C PHE A 157 1.14 16.68 -14.33
N ALA A 158 -0.14 17.06 -14.25
CA ALA A 158 -0.64 18.33 -14.78
C ALA A 158 -0.01 19.56 -14.11
N GLY A 159 0.39 19.45 -12.84
CA GLY A 159 1.10 20.50 -12.10
C GLY A 159 2.58 20.66 -12.46
N GLY A 160 3.13 19.77 -13.30
CA GLY A 160 4.52 19.82 -13.76
C GLY A 160 5.15 18.44 -13.83
N HIS A 161 5.83 18.14 -14.94
CA HIS A 161 6.41 16.83 -15.24
C HIS A 161 7.68 16.98 -16.09
N LEU A 162 8.45 15.90 -16.20
CA LEU A 162 9.62 15.84 -17.08
C LEU A 162 9.19 15.85 -18.54
N GLU A 163 9.92 16.59 -19.38
CA GLU A 163 9.62 16.71 -20.80
C GLU A 163 9.63 15.36 -21.52
N GLY A 164 8.66 15.13 -22.40
CA GLY A 164 8.49 13.86 -23.12
C GLY A 164 7.95 12.71 -22.26
N ALA A 165 7.60 12.94 -21.00
CA ALA A 165 7.01 11.92 -20.15
C ALA A 165 5.56 11.61 -20.51
N THR A 166 5.18 10.33 -20.49
CA THR A 166 3.79 9.89 -20.53
C THR A 166 3.30 9.55 -19.12
N ASN A 167 2.10 10.00 -18.74
CA ASN A 167 1.54 9.68 -17.42
C ASN A 167 0.82 8.33 -17.43
N ILE A 168 1.30 7.37 -16.65
CA ILE A 168 0.63 6.09 -16.39
C ILE A 168 0.68 5.85 -14.88
N PRO A 169 -0.36 6.24 -14.12
CA PRO A 169 -0.36 6.13 -12.67
C PRO A 169 -0.05 4.71 -12.17
N VAL A 170 0.68 4.59 -11.06
CA VAL A 170 1.11 3.29 -10.50
C VAL A 170 -0.04 2.29 -10.27
N ASP A 171 -1.25 2.77 -10.02
CA ASP A 171 -2.42 1.92 -9.82
C ASP A 171 -3.03 1.39 -11.14
N GLN A 172 -2.63 1.96 -12.28
CA GLN A 172 -3.10 1.61 -13.63
C GLN A 172 -2.07 0.85 -14.46
N VAL A 173 -0.81 0.72 -14.01
CA VAL A 173 0.25 0.02 -14.77
C VAL A 173 -0.12 -1.43 -15.12
N ALA A 174 -0.86 -2.11 -14.24
CA ALA A 174 -1.33 -3.48 -14.47
C ALA A 174 -2.39 -3.60 -15.59
N GLN A 175 -2.98 -2.49 -16.03
CA GLN A 175 -3.92 -2.43 -17.15
C GLN A 175 -3.22 -2.15 -18.49
N HIS A 176 -1.97 -1.67 -18.44
CA HIS A 176 -1.21 -1.22 -19.61
C HIS A 176 -0.02 -2.16 -19.91
N LEU A 177 -0.05 -3.41 -19.43
CA LEU A 177 1.10 -4.34 -19.49
C LEU A 177 1.66 -4.50 -20.91
N GLU A 178 0.81 -4.58 -21.93
CA GLU A 178 1.23 -4.76 -23.32
C GLU A 178 2.06 -3.58 -23.84
N THR A 179 1.69 -2.34 -23.48
CA THR A 179 2.47 -1.14 -23.85
C THR A 179 3.91 -1.20 -23.34
N PHE A 180 4.11 -1.78 -22.14
CA PHE A 180 5.44 -1.95 -21.53
C PHE A 180 6.18 -3.20 -22.01
N ARG A 181 5.53 -4.13 -22.71
CA ARG A 181 6.20 -5.28 -23.36
C ARG A 181 6.87 -4.86 -24.66
N GLU A 182 6.24 -3.94 -25.38
CA GLU A 182 6.71 -3.48 -26.69
C GLU A 182 7.81 -2.44 -26.59
N ASN A 183 7.86 -1.69 -25.47
CA ASN A 183 8.72 -0.53 -25.33
C ASN A 183 9.57 -0.58 -24.07
N ARG A 184 10.87 -0.38 -24.23
CA ARG A 184 11.77 -0.07 -23.12
C ARG A 184 11.28 1.17 -22.40
N SER A 185 11.09 1.07 -21.09
CA SER A 185 10.46 2.13 -20.31
C SER A 185 11.29 2.53 -19.10
N LEU A 186 11.34 3.83 -18.82
CA LEU A 186 12.04 4.42 -17.68
C LEU A 186 11.03 5.13 -16.77
N LEU A 187 10.84 4.62 -15.55
CA LEU A 187 9.79 5.09 -14.65
C LEU A 187 10.33 6.09 -13.62
N TYR A 188 9.62 7.20 -13.42
CA TYR A 188 9.87 8.14 -12.33
C TYR A 188 8.58 8.55 -11.60
N CYS A 189 8.74 9.06 -10.38
CA CYS A 189 7.65 9.63 -9.59
C CYS A 189 8.19 10.65 -8.59
N GLN A 190 7.39 11.12 -7.63
CA GLN A 190 7.85 12.14 -6.69
C GLN A 190 9.05 11.71 -5.82
N SER A 191 9.01 10.50 -5.26
CA SER A 191 9.98 10.02 -4.27
C SER A 191 10.72 8.73 -4.66
N GLY A 192 10.42 8.18 -5.84
CA GLY A 192 10.92 6.86 -6.30
C GLY A 192 10.15 5.64 -5.77
N LEU A 193 9.35 5.77 -4.71
CA LEU A 193 8.63 4.65 -4.10
C LEU A 193 7.57 4.03 -5.04
N ARG A 194 6.84 4.88 -5.75
CA ARG A 194 5.81 4.41 -6.71
C ARG A 194 6.46 3.68 -7.89
N CYS A 195 7.64 4.10 -8.35
CA CYS A 195 8.39 3.42 -9.40
C CYS A 195 8.85 2.04 -8.96
N GLN A 196 9.41 1.94 -7.76
CA GLN A 196 9.81 0.64 -7.20
C GLN A 196 8.63 -0.33 -7.16
N ARG A 197 7.46 0.16 -6.75
CA ARG A 197 6.23 -0.63 -6.76
C ARG A 197 5.77 -1.02 -8.17
N ALA A 198 5.86 -0.11 -9.14
CA ALA A 198 5.52 -0.39 -10.53
C ALA A 198 6.43 -1.49 -11.12
N ILE A 199 7.74 -1.40 -10.91
CA ILE A 199 8.71 -2.42 -11.37
C ILE A 199 8.43 -3.78 -10.75
N GLN A 200 8.12 -3.84 -9.46
CA GLN A 200 7.71 -5.10 -8.81
C GLN A 200 6.43 -5.69 -9.41
N ILE A 201 5.52 -4.85 -9.92
CA ILE A 201 4.33 -5.32 -10.64
C ILE A 201 4.78 -5.91 -11.99
N PHE A 202 5.59 -5.18 -12.77
CA PHE A 202 6.09 -5.65 -14.07
C PHE A 202 6.86 -6.96 -13.97
N GLN A 203 7.76 -7.10 -13.00
CA GLN A 203 8.53 -8.33 -12.74
C GLN A 203 7.61 -9.55 -12.50
N ARG A 204 6.48 -9.38 -11.81
CA ARG A 204 5.51 -10.48 -11.60
C ARG A 204 4.81 -10.93 -12.86
N TYR A 205 4.73 -10.08 -13.87
CA TYR A 205 4.18 -10.38 -15.19
C TYR A 205 5.27 -10.73 -16.21
N GLY A 206 6.52 -10.92 -15.77
CA GLY A 206 7.65 -11.26 -16.65
C GLY A 206 8.03 -10.13 -17.60
N ILE A 207 7.81 -8.87 -17.20
CA ILE A 207 8.23 -7.69 -17.96
C ILE A 207 9.49 -7.15 -17.30
N GLU A 208 10.62 -7.24 -18.01
CA GLU A 208 11.95 -6.95 -17.47
C GLU A 208 12.55 -5.65 -18.02
N ASP A 209 12.15 -5.17 -19.20
CA ASP A 209 12.71 -3.97 -19.83
C ASP A 209 12.08 -2.66 -19.31
N VAL A 210 11.88 -2.61 -17.98
CA VAL A 210 11.32 -1.47 -17.27
C VAL A 210 12.23 -1.09 -16.12
N HIS A 211 12.71 0.16 -16.15
CA HIS A 211 13.84 0.60 -15.36
C HIS A 211 13.47 1.73 -14.38
N ASN A 212 14.20 1.82 -13.25
CA ASN A 212 13.89 2.80 -12.20
C ASN A 212 14.73 4.08 -12.33
N LEU A 213 14.12 5.19 -12.77
CA LEU A 213 14.73 6.53 -12.67
C LEU A 213 14.57 7.13 -11.26
N GLY A 214 13.60 6.69 -10.49
CA GLY A 214 13.43 7.08 -9.09
C GLY A 214 12.65 8.39 -8.91
N ALA A 215 13.16 9.25 -8.03
CA ALA A 215 12.52 10.54 -7.72
C ALA A 215 12.73 11.54 -8.86
N MET A 216 11.69 12.34 -9.16
CA MET A 216 11.71 13.39 -10.18
C MET A 216 12.83 14.40 -9.95
N SER A 217 13.16 14.69 -8.69
CA SER A 217 14.26 15.59 -8.31
C SER A 217 15.66 15.09 -8.66
N ARG A 218 15.80 13.86 -9.18
CA ARG A 218 17.09 13.33 -9.67
C ARG A 218 17.40 13.75 -11.12
N TRP A 219 16.39 14.20 -11.86
CA TRP A 219 16.51 14.60 -13.25
C TRP A 219 16.83 16.09 -13.36
#